data_AF-A0A956EIV4-F1
#
_entry.id   AF-A0A956EIV4-F1
#
_cell.length_a   1.000
_cell.length_b   1.000
_cell.length_c   1.000
_cell.angle_alpha   90.00
_cell.angle_beta   90.00
_cell.angle_gamma   90.00
#
_symmetry.space_group_name_H-M   'P 1'
#
loop_
_entity.id
_entity.type
_entity.pdbx_description
1 polymer ?
#
loop_
_entity_poly.entity_id
_entity_poly.type
_entity_poly.pdbx_seq_one_letter_code
_entity_poly.pdbx_strand_id
1 'polypeptide(L)'
;MLARPLPLLSLLLPLLTPALACETPTDVDDGQGRLDAFREGWSASDDPSLLSPDFEYTFAALPTQGSAAKIPWAGSYWPTYRDSINDRWAGPGTMSAAKKYELAFAKSGVEDAVSAYSGIDSLAGKECTSDAQCDPNQGSVCAKRAGANAGVCSETWFGICHAWAPAAILEEEPAKAVTYKGIEFKVNDLKALMSLSYSEDLEVKFLSLRCDDKGDAPGTADKAACKDTNPGSFHVVIANLLGIQRRSLVEDRTYDYEVWNQPVRGFRVTQNQAISAKDANALLGGGALVSSQSKSGSVAEGAWNQLASVAISEGQGLKVSMSGSGDGDLYVRWNSQPTASAYACRPYLDGSDELCELAAPAGATSAKIAVQGYTAASVSVAIEVRAAASDVYAFNPDAASLRRIRTELEWIAESSQSVDGNLGGVIDTYTKKDVYEYILELDGAGEIIGGEWLGSSKQNHPDFLWLPVKKNPGTVAGAIAYSDVKALFDLANGGGGAPPPAALLDVSGSVGAGEWKHFAPISVDGGAEAVLTVKSGDADLYVRKGSQPTLSSYTCRPYLGGTDTESCALVGPGTFYVSVNGYDPASTFALKVAAK
;
A
#
# COMPACT_ATOMS: atom_id res chain seq x y z
N MET A 1 82.52 35.03 34.20
CA MET A 1 83.12 33.71 34.46
C MET A 1 82.07 32.64 34.22
N LEU A 2 82.27 31.85 33.16
CA LEU A 2 81.87 30.45 32.95
C LEU A 2 80.47 29.97 33.39
N ALA A 3 79.62 29.62 32.41
CA ALA A 3 79.01 28.28 32.31
C ALA A 3 78.43 28.04 30.89
N ARG A 4 78.51 26.78 30.46
CA ARG A 4 78.43 26.21 29.11
C ARG A 4 77.02 26.18 28.46
N PRO A 5 76.92 26.01 27.12
CA PRO A 5 75.67 25.64 26.45
C PRO A 5 75.43 24.13 26.47
N LEU A 6 74.16 23.71 26.60
CA LEU A 6 73.69 22.33 26.35
C LEU A 6 72.76 22.32 25.10
N PRO A 7 72.58 21.16 24.44
CA PRO A 7 72.53 21.06 22.99
C PRO A 7 71.13 21.17 22.38
N LEU A 8 71.10 21.48 21.08
CA LEU A 8 69.94 21.41 20.19
C LEU A 8 69.23 20.05 20.31
N LEU A 9 67.97 20.07 20.72
CA LEU A 9 67.04 18.98 20.51
C LEU A 9 66.42 19.14 19.12
N SER A 10 66.88 18.30 18.18
CA SER A 10 66.35 18.22 16.82
C SER A 10 64.91 17.68 16.88
N LEU A 11 63.93 18.48 16.47
CA LEU A 11 62.58 18.00 16.18
C LEU A 11 62.66 17.02 15.02
N LEU A 12 62.55 15.71 15.30
CA LEU A 12 62.13 14.73 14.31
C LEU A 12 60.66 14.99 14.00
N LEU A 13 60.38 15.64 12.87
CA LEU A 13 59.10 15.51 12.19
C LEU A 13 58.93 14.04 11.79
N PRO A 14 57.88 13.33 12.23
CA PRO A 14 57.54 12.06 11.61
C PRO A 14 57.12 12.37 10.17
N LEU A 15 57.82 11.78 9.21
CA LEU A 15 57.33 11.64 7.84
C LEU A 15 55.98 10.92 7.93
N LEU A 16 54.88 11.67 7.81
CA LEU A 16 53.59 11.11 7.45
C LEU A 16 53.77 10.48 6.08
N THR A 17 53.91 9.16 6.04
CA THR A 17 53.56 8.38 4.85
C THR A 17 52.10 8.68 4.54
N PRO A 18 51.74 9.08 3.30
CA PRO A 18 50.33 9.16 2.94
C PRO A 18 49.81 7.72 3.00
N ALA A 19 49.01 7.41 4.01
CA ALA A 19 48.14 6.25 3.94
C ALA A 19 47.29 6.47 2.68
N LEU A 20 47.36 5.52 1.74
CA LEU A 20 46.41 5.47 0.63
C LEU A 20 45.02 5.54 1.25
N ALA A 21 44.32 6.65 1.00
CA ALA A 21 42.91 6.75 1.31
C ALA A 21 42.21 5.65 0.50
N CYS A 22 41.75 4.61 1.19
CA CYS A 22 40.79 3.68 0.65
C CYS A 22 39.49 4.48 0.55
N GLU A 23 39.19 5.01 -0.65
CA GLU A 23 37.95 5.74 -0.89
C GLU A 23 36.78 4.79 -0.60
N THR A 24 35.99 5.16 0.39
CA THR A 24 34.76 4.49 0.81
C THR A 24 33.72 4.57 -0.32
N PRO A 25 32.86 3.55 -0.50
CA PRO A 25 31.78 3.60 -1.50
C PRO A 25 30.98 4.89 -1.35
N THR A 26 30.73 5.60 -2.45
CA THR A 26 29.70 6.64 -2.48
C THR A 26 28.38 5.92 -2.65
N ASP A 27 27.53 5.96 -1.62
CA ASP A 27 26.12 5.70 -1.84
C ASP A 27 25.62 6.71 -2.89
N VAL A 28 24.88 6.19 -3.88
CA VAL A 28 24.39 6.98 -5.01
C VAL A 28 22.99 7.52 -4.69
N ASP A 29 22.44 7.17 -3.53
CA ASP A 29 21.11 7.59 -3.12
C ASP A 29 21.05 9.08 -2.72
N ASP A 30 22.12 9.61 -2.09
CA ASP A 30 22.10 10.96 -1.50
C ASP A 30 22.97 12.01 -2.22
N GLY A 31 23.80 11.61 -3.19
CA GLY A 31 24.70 12.53 -3.88
C GLY A 31 25.75 13.20 -2.96
N GLN A 32 25.92 12.75 -1.72
CA GLN A 32 26.96 13.25 -0.82
C GLN A 32 28.16 12.32 -0.72
N GLY A 33 29.33 12.91 -0.92
CA GLY A 33 30.58 12.32 -0.47
C GLY A 33 30.69 12.42 1.04
N ARG A 34 30.54 11.29 1.75
CA ARG A 34 31.42 10.74 2.80
C ARG A 34 30.61 9.87 3.78
N LEU A 35 30.90 8.57 3.77
CA LEU A 35 30.56 7.56 4.79
C LEU A 35 31.22 7.84 6.16
N ASP A 36 31.00 9.02 6.75
CA ASP A 36 31.48 9.32 8.11
C ASP A 36 30.33 9.40 9.14
N ALA A 37 29.04 9.37 8.73
CA ALA A 37 27.94 9.54 9.69
C ALA A 37 26.54 8.96 9.35
N PHE A 38 26.37 7.88 8.58
CA PHE A 38 25.12 7.10 8.65
C PHE A 38 25.42 5.60 8.60
N ARG A 39 24.84 4.87 9.56
CA ARG A 39 25.02 3.43 9.80
C ARG A 39 23.73 2.78 9.28
N GLU A 40 23.80 2.00 8.21
CA GLU A 40 22.65 1.65 7.36
C GLU A 40 21.91 0.38 7.81
N GLY A 41 21.59 0.30 9.10
CA GLY A 41 20.43 -0.51 9.51
C GLY A 41 19.14 0.22 9.16
N TRP A 42 18.01 -0.50 9.16
CA TRP A 42 16.72 0.18 9.13
C TRP A 42 16.61 1.13 10.32
N SER A 43 15.90 2.24 10.12
CA SER A 43 15.72 3.28 11.12
C SER A 43 14.40 3.10 11.89
N ALA A 44 14.08 4.06 12.77
CA ALA A 44 12.84 4.00 13.55
C ALA A 44 11.57 4.21 12.70
N SER A 45 11.67 4.83 11.52
CA SER A 45 10.52 5.06 10.62
C SER A 45 10.18 3.86 9.74
N ASP A 46 11.11 2.95 9.57
CA ASP A 46 11.03 1.75 8.75
C ASP A 46 11.32 0.49 9.57
N ASP A 47 11.18 0.55 10.91
CA ASP A 47 11.25 -0.62 11.78
C ASP A 47 10.01 -1.51 11.57
N PRO A 48 10.17 -2.80 11.19
CA PRO A 48 9.04 -3.73 11.00
C PRO A 48 8.10 -3.84 12.21
N SER A 49 8.58 -3.55 13.42
CA SER A 49 7.79 -3.58 14.66
C SER A 49 6.64 -2.58 14.66
N LEU A 50 6.72 -1.52 13.83
CA LEU A 50 5.63 -0.56 13.62
C LEU A 50 4.35 -1.23 13.12
N LEU A 51 4.47 -2.27 12.27
CA LEU A 51 3.32 -3.05 11.81
C LEU A 51 2.94 -4.13 12.82
N SER A 52 3.93 -4.83 13.38
CA SER A 52 3.71 -5.84 14.41
C SER A 52 4.97 -6.11 15.23
N PRO A 53 4.92 -6.03 16.57
CA PRO A 53 6.06 -6.36 17.42
C PRO A 53 6.40 -7.86 17.41
N ASP A 54 5.45 -8.72 17.00
CA ASP A 54 5.57 -10.18 17.04
C ASP A 54 6.16 -10.78 15.74
N PHE A 55 6.83 -9.99 14.91
CA PHE A 55 7.46 -10.51 13.69
C PHE A 55 8.69 -11.37 14.00
N GLU A 56 8.91 -12.38 13.15
CA GLU A 56 10.14 -13.17 13.10
C GLU A 56 11.20 -12.42 12.31
N TYR A 57 12.42 -12.33 12.85
CA TYR A 57 13.56 -11.63 12.25
C TYR A 57 14.69 -12.60 11.85
N THR A 58 14.68 -13.83 12.36
CA THR A 58 15.67 -14.86 12.05
C THR A 58 15.53 -15.28 10.59
N PHE A 59 16.52 -14.97 9.77
CA PHE A 59 16.47 -15.22 8.32
C PHE A 59 16.16 -16.68 7.97
N ALA A 60 16.72 -17.62 8.73
CA ALA A 60 16.51 -19.05 8.50
C ALA A 60 15.09 -19.55 8.88
N ALA A 61 14.34 -18.80 9.69
CA ALA A 61 12.98 -19.13 10.09
C ALA A 61 11.92 -18.52 9.15
N LEU A 62 12.30 -17.50 8.36
CA LEU A 62 11.40 -16.82 7.45
C LEU A 62 11.06 -17.67 6.21
N PRO A 63 9.78 -17.74 5.81
CA PRO A 63 9.39 -18.40 4.57
C PRO A 63 9.98 -17.70 3.34
N THR A 64 10.36 -18.48 2.33
CA THR A 64 10.83 -17.95 1.03
C THR A 64 9.71 -17.73 0.03
N GLN A 65 8.47 -18.02 0.39
CA GLN A 65 7.29 -17.75 -0.40
C GLN A 65 6.06 -17.68 0.50
N GLY A 66 5.05 -16.94 0.07
CA GLY A 66 3.81 -16.76 0.82
C GLY A 66 2.74 -16.11 -0.02
N SER A 67 1.49 -16.27 0.39
CA SER A 67 0.37 -15.58 -0.22
C SER A 67 -0.71 -15.32 0.81
N ALA A 68 -1.48 -14.26 0.60
CA ALA A 68 -2.65 -13.97 1.41
C ALA A 68 -3.64 -15.15 1.33
N ALA A 69 -4.18 -15.59 2.47
CA ALA A 69 -5.20 -16.62 2.53
C ALA A 69 -6.48 -16.18 1.80
N LYS A 70 -6.78 -14.88 1.92
CA LYS A 70 -7.79 -14.19 1.15
C LYS A 70 -7.09 -13.33 0.10
N ILE A 71 -7.26 -13.70 -1.16
CA ILE A 71 -6.72 -12.92 -2.28
C ILE A 71 -7.56 -11.64 -2.40
N PRO A 72 -6.95 -10.44 -2.36
CA PRO A 72 -7.67 -9.20 -2.56
C PRO A 72 -8.38 -9.16 -3.92
N TRP A 73 -9.58 -8.59 -3.98
CA TRP A 73 -10.33 -8.52 -5.24
C TRP A 73 -9.92 -7.33 -6.10
N ALA A 74 -9.89 -7.54 -7.43
CA ALA A 74 -9.68 -6.46 -8.38
C ALA A 74 -10.89 -5.51 -8.42
N GLY A 75 -10.62 -4.22 -8.51
CA GLY A 75 -11.62 -3.16 -8.56
C GLY A 75 -11.06 -1.91 -9.23
N SER A 76 -11.89 -0.88 -9.40
CA SER A 76 -11.40 0.41 -9.88
C SER A 76 -10.95 1.28 -8.71
N TYR A 77 -9.97 2.14 -8.98
CA TYR A 77 -9.63 3.28 -8.12
C TYR A 77 -10.66 4.43 -8.17
N TRP A 78 -11.76 4.30 -8.93
CA TRP A 78 -12.85 5.29 -9.04
C TRP A 78 -12.35 6.73 -9.23
N PRO A 79 -11.89 7.06 -10.45
CA PRO A 79 -11.16 8.28 -10.72
C PRO A 79 -11.99 9.53 -10.40
N THR A 80 -11.35 10.52 -9.78
CA THR A 80 -11.95 11.81 -9.44
C THR A 80 -12.45 12.54 -10.69
N TYR A 81 -11.72 12.46 -11.81
CA TYR A 81 -12.11 13.12 -13.07
C TYR A 81 -13.42 12.56 -13.68
N ARG A 82 -13.86 11.38 -13.24
CA ARG A 82 -15.14 10.75 -13.59
C ARG A 82 -16.20 10.89 -12.49
N ASP A 83 -15.97 11.82 -11.56
CA ASP A 83 -16.84 12.11 -10.44
C ASP A 83 -16.94 10.95 -9.42
N SER A 84 -15.84 10.22 -9.22
CA SER A 84 -15.77 9.13 -8.24
C SER A 84 -16.86 8.07 -8.52
N ILE A 85 -17.58 7.62 -7.51
CA ILE A 85 -18.65 6.61 -7.64
C ILE A 85 -19.96 7.18 -8.23
N ASN A 86 -19.99 8.46 -8.61
CA ASN A 86 -21.06 9.02 -9.45
C ASN A 86 -20.90 8.62 -10.91
N ASP A 87 -19.77 8.01 -11.29
CA ASP A 87 -19.59 7.48 -12.64
C ASP A 87 -20.73 6.51 -12.99
N ARG A 88 -21.34 6.73 -14.16
CA ARG A 88 -22.39 5.86 -14.70
C ARG A 88 -21.74 4.75 -15.50
N TRP A 89 -20.96 3.93 -14.78
CA TRP A 89 -20.06 2.93 -15.33
C TRP A 89 -20.75 1.89 -16.23
N ALA A 90 -22.02 1.58 -15.95
CA ALA A 90 -22.85 0.66 -16.73
C ALA A 90 -23.48 1.28 -18.00
N GLY A 91 -23.20 2.57 -18.26
CA GLY A 91 -23.64 3.32 -19.42
C GLY A 91 -24.32 4.65 -19.05
N PRO A 92 -24.33 5.64 -19.94
CA PRO A 92 -24.79 7.01 -19.63
C PRO A 92 -26.27 7.11 -19.21
N GLY A 93 -27.09 6.13 -19.62
CA GLY A 93 -28.51 6.03 -19.27
C GLY A 93 -28.80 5.32 -17.95
N THR A 94 -27.78 4.83 -17.23
CA THR A 94 -27.98 4.13 -15.95
C THR A 94 -27.84 5.08 -14.77
N MET A 95 -28.26 4.61 -13.59
CA MET A 95 -27.95 5.27 -12.33
C MET A 95 -26.52 4.93 -11.91
N SER A 96 -25.84 5.88 -11.28
CA SER A 96 -24.57 5.67 -10.58
C SER A 96 -24.77 4.85 -9.30
N ALA A 97 -23.69 4.34 -8.71
CA ALA A 97 -23.76 3.62 -7.44
C ALA A 97 -24.27 4.53 -6.31
N ALA A 98 -23.82 5.79 -6.29
CA ALA A 98 -24.30 6.82 -5.38
C ALA A 98 -25.81 7.09 -5.53
N LYS A 99 -26.31 7.21 -6.76
CA LYS A 99 -27.75 7.42 -7.01
C LYS A 99 -28.60 6.22 -6.60
N LYS A 100 -28.11 4.99 -6.83
CA LYS A 100 -28.80 3.78 -6.37
C LYS A 100 -28.89 3.74 -4.86
N TYR A 101 -27.80 4.06 -4.15
CA TYR A 101 -27.78 4.16 -2.70
C TYR A 101 -28.76 5.22 -2.19
N GLU A 102 -28.77 6.41 -2.79
CA GLU A 102 -29.72 7.48 -2.46
C GLU A 102 -31.17 6.98 -2.44
N LEU A 103 -31.59 6.34 -3.54
CA LEU A 103 -32.96 5.87 -3.70
C LEU A 103 -33.29 4.71 -2.76
N ALA A 104 -32.39 3.74 -2.61
CA ALA A 104 -32.63 2.56 -1.79
C ALA A 104 -32.72 2.89 -0.29
N PHE A 105 -32.01 3.92 0.17
CA PHE A 105 -31.99 4.34 1.58
C PHE A 105 -32.81 5.60 1.86
N ALA A 106 -33.62 6.05 0.89
CA ALA A 106 -34.49 7.23 1.01
C ALA A 106 -33.74 8.49 1.47
N LYS A 107 -32.55 8.71 0.90
CA LYS A 107 -31.70 9.88 1.12
C LYS A 107 -31.87 10.89 -0.01
N SER A 108 -31.17 12.02 0.08
CA SER A 108 -31.15 13.08 -0.96
C SER A 108 -29.79 13.76 -1.02
N GLY A 109 -29.33 14.11 -2.22
CA GLY A 109 -28.09 14.84 -2.43
C GLY A 109 -26.84 13.98 -2.30
N VAL A 110 -26.95 12.65 -2.44
CA VAL A 110 -25.80 11.75 -2.26
C VAL A 110 -24.76 11.96 -3.37
N GLU A 111 -25.19 12.14 -4.62
CA GLU A 111 -24.24 12.40 -5.72
C GLU A 111 -23.48 13.72 -5.51
N ASP A 112 -24.14 14.77 -5.03
CA ASP A 112 -23.48 16.05 -4.73
C ASP A 112 -22.48 15.91 -3.57
N ALA A 113 -22.87 15.18 -2.52
CA ALA A 113 -21.99 14.90 -1.39
C ALA A 113 -20.74 14.10 -1.80
N VAL A 114 -20.91 13.07 -2.64
CA VAL A 114 -19.79 12.28 -3.19
C VAL A 114 -18.87 13.15 -4.05
N SER A 115 -19.44 14.01 -4.90
CA SER A 115 -18.67 14.89 -5.77
C SER A 115 -17.82 15.88 -4.97
N ALA A 116 -18.41 16.52 -3.96
CA ALA A 116 -17.71 17.46 -3.09
C ALA A 116 -16.63 16.79 -2.22
N TYR A 117 -16.77 15.50 -1.94
CA TYR A 117 -15.83 14.75 -1.10
C TYR A 117 -14.63 14.17 -1.88
N SER A 118 -14.88 13.53 -3.02
CA SER A 118 -13.86 12.76 -3.76
C SER A 118 -14.00 12.83 -5.29
N GLY A 119 -15.00 13.57 -5.78
CA GLY A 119 -15.30 13.71 -7.21
C GLY A 119 -14.90 15.10 -7.73
N ILE A 120 -15.62 15.56 -8.75
CA ILE A 120 -15.20 16.73 -9.52
C ILE A 120 -15.32 18.01 -8.69
N ASP A 121 -16.36 18.13 -7.86
CA ASP A 121 -16.57 19.31 -7.03
C ASP A 121 -15.53 19.43 -5.88
N SER A 122 -14.73 18.39 -5.60
CA SER A 122 -13.62 18.46 -4.65
C SER A 122 -12.32 19.04 -5.25
N LEU A 123 -12.25 19.19 -6.57
CA LEU A 123 -11.04 19.64 -7.26
C LEU A 123 -10.83 21.15 -7.12
N ALA A 124 -9.60 21.53 -6.76
CA ALA A 124 -9.12 22.90 -6.89
C ALA A 124 -8.28 23.02 -8.18
N GLY A 125 -8.88 23.47 -9.27
CA GLY A 125 -8.20 23.49 -10.57
C GLY A 125 -8.71 24.55 -11.54
N LYS A 126 -8.08 24.59 -12.72
CA LYS A 126 -8.46 25.50 -13.80
C LYS A 126 -9.80 25.08 -14.40
N GLU A 127 -10.73 26.03 -14.53
CA GLU A 127 -12.00 25.79 -15.24
C GLU A 127 -11.76 25.44 -16.72
N CYS A 128 -12.59 24.55 -17.24
CA CYS A 128 -12.48 24.06 -18.61
C CYS A 128 -13.85 23.71 -19.22
N THR A 129 -13.91 23.72 -20.54
CA THR A 129 -15.02 23.21 -21.36
C THR A 129 -14.56 22.16 -22.37
N SER A 130 -13.25 21.92 -22.50
CA SER A 130 -12.66 20.86 -23.33
C SER A 130 -11.26 20.48 -22.83
N ASP A 131 -10.80 19.27 -23.16
CA ASP A 131 -9.49 18.75 -22.75
C ASP A 131 -8.33 19.60 -23.28
N ALA A 132 -8.51 20.27 -24.42
CA ALA A 132 -7.51 21.16 -25.01
C ALA A 132 -7.14 22.36 -24.10
N GLN A 133 -7.91 22.63 -23.05
CA GLN A 133 -7.64 23.69 -22.08
C GLN A 133 -6.84 23.20 -20.86
N CYS A 134 -6.64 21.88 -20.72
CA CYS A 134 -5.93 21.24 -19.63
C CYS A 134 -4.49 20.92 -20.05
N ASP A 135 -3.59 20.72 -19.09
CA ASP A 135 -2.18 20.44 -19.37
C ASP A 135 -2.00 18.98 -19.81
N PRO A 136 -1.69 18.71 -21.09
CA PRO A 136 -1.52 17.34 -21.56
C PRO A 136 -0.26 16.69 -21.00
N ASN A 137 0.74 17.46 -20.54
CA ASN A 137 1.99 16.90 -20.00
C ASN A 137 1.79 16.24 -18.63
N GLN A 138 0.74 16.64 -17.91
CA GLN A 138 0.33 16.06 -16.62
C GLN A 138 -0.82 15.04 -16.80
N GLY A 139 -1.10 14.59 -18.02
CA GLY A 139 -2.22 13.70 -18.31
C GLY A 139 -3.59 14.27 -17.90
N SER A 140 -3.72 15.61 -17.82
CA SER A 140 -4.92 16.27 -17.34
C SER A 140 -6.02 16.33 -18.40
N VAL A 141 -7.26 16.10 -17.98
CA VAL A 141 -8.47 16.16 -18.81
C VAL A 141 -9.50 17.10 -18.20
N CYS A 142 -10.48 17.52 -19.01
CA CYS A 142 -11.55 18.37 -18.52
C CYS A 142 -12.65 17.53 -17.85
N ALA A 143 -12.57 17.41 -16.52
CA ALA A 143 -13.50 16.65 -15.71
C ALA A 143 -14.83 17.40 -15.57
N LYS A 144 -15.94 16.78 -16.01
CA LYS A 144 -17.28 17.38 -15.95
C LYS A 144 -18.29 16.46 -15.28
N ARG A 145 -19.11 17.02 -14.39
CA ARG A 145 -20.25 16.30 -13.82
C ARG A 145 -21.26 15.95 -14.92
N ALA A 146 -22.01 14.88 -14.71
CA ALA A 146 -22.98 14.41 -15.70
C ALA A 146 -23.99 15.52 -16.06
N GLY A 147 -24.04 15.90 -17.34
CA GLY A 147 -24.91 16.96 -17.85
C GLY A 147 -24.34 18.38 -17.76
N ALA A 148 -23.16 18.58 -17.19
CA ALA A 148 -22.48 19.87 -17.16
C ALA A 148 -21.73 20.14 -18.48
N ASN A 149 -21.76 21.41 -18.92
CA ASN A 149 -21.03 21.85 -20.13
C ASN A 149 -19.58 22.29 -19.83
N ALA A 150 -19.32 22.67 -18.58
CA ALA A 150 -18.05 23.10 -18.05
C ALA A 150 -17.67 22.25 -16.83
N GLY A 151 -16.40 22.30 -16.46
CA GLY A 151 -15.84 21.55 -15.35
C GLY A 151 -14.45 22.05 -14.98
N VAL A 152 -13.62 21.16 -14.44
CA VAL A 152 -12.30 21.51 -13.89
C VAL A 152 -11.25 20.57 -14.48
N CYS A 153 -10.08 21.09 -14.83
CA CYS A 153 -8.95 20.27 -15.25
C CYS A 153 -8.49 19.38 -14.09
N SER A 154 -8.43 18.07 -14.34
CA SER A 154 -8.01 17.05 -13.38
C SER A 154 -6.99 16.14 -14.03
N GLU A 155 -5.93 15.82 -13.30
CA GLU A 155 -5.09 14.67 -13.61
C GLU A 155 -5.93 13.39 -13.52
N THR A 156 -5.63 12.41 -14.38
CA THR A 156 -6.47 11.20 -14.52
C THR A 156 -6.16 10.14 -13.47
N TRP A 157 -5.02 10.23 -12.79
CA TRP A 157 -4.62 9.29 -11.73
C TRP A 157 -5.31 9.55 -10.39
N PHE A 158 -5.81 10.77 -10.14
CA PHE A 158 -6.54 11.09 -8.91
C PHE A 158 -7.75 10.16 -8.74
N GLY A 159 -7.86 9.57 -7.56
CA GLY A 159 -8.98 8.72 -7.15
C GLY A 159 -8.78 8.14 -5.75
N ILE A 160 -9.45 7.02 -5.49
CA ILE A 160 -9.54 6.37 -4.19
C ILE A 160 -8.86 4.99 -4.17
N CYS A 161 -7.72 4.83 -4.85
CA CYS A 161 -6.91 3.60 -4.78
C CYS A 161 -6.56 3.24 -3.32
N HIS A 162 -6.22 4.24 -2.51
CA HIS A 162 -5.95 4.13 -1.06
C HIS A 162 -7.14 3.56 -0.26
N ALA A 163 -8.36 3.63 -0.78
CA ALA A 163 -9.56 3.11 -0.14
C ALA A 163 -10.04 1.79 -0.76
N TRP A 164 -9.86 1.61 -2.07
CA TRP A 164 -10.11 0.33 -2.73
C TRP A 164 -9.16 -0.77 -2.22
N ALA A 165 -7.85 -0.52 -2.14
CA ALA A 165 -6.87 -1.51 -1.71
C ALA A 165 -7.19 -2.15 -0.34
N PRO A 166 -7.47 -1.39 0.74
CA PRO A 166 -7.84 -1.98 2.03
C PRO A 166 -9.22 -2.64 2.00
N ALA A 167 -10.18 -2.12 1.23
CA ALA A 167 -11.48 -2.77 1.05
C ALA A 167 -11.33 -4.14 0.37
N ALA A 168 -10.45 -4.23 -0.62
CA ALA A 168 -10.09 -5.47 -1.31
C ALA A 168 -9.51 -6.52 -0.36
N ILE A 169 -8.71 -6.08 0.61
CA ILE A 169 -8.07 -6.93 1.61
C ILE A 169 -9.08 -7.40 2.67
N LEU A 170 -9.85 -6.48 3.24
CA LEU A 170 -10.67 -6.73 4.42
C LEU A 170 -12.05 -7.32 4.07
N GLU A 171 -12.66 -6.94 2.93
CA GLU A 171 -14.03 -7.35 2.57
C GLU A 171 -14.08 -8.53 1.60
N GLU A 172 -15.03 -9.44 1.81
CA GLU A 172 -15.29 -10.50 0.84
C GLU A 172 -15.84 -9.89 -0.45
N GLU A 173 -15.28 -10.28 -1.59
CA GLU A 173 -15.75 -9.78 -2.87
C GLU A 173 -17.24 -10.10 -3.05
N PRO A 174 -18.10 -9.14 -3.45
CA PRO A 174 -19.51 -9.41 -3.67
C PRO A 174 -19.70 -10.51 -4.72
N ALA A 175 -20.40 -11.59 -4.34
CA ALA A 175 -20.55 -12.77 -5.20
C ALA A 175 -21.56 -12.55 -6.35
N LYS A 176 -22.57 -11.71 -6.13
CA LYS A 176 -23.66 -11.48 -7.11
C LYS A 176 -24.33 -10.11 -6.90
N ALA A 177 -25.06 -9.69 -7.91
CA ALA A 177 -25.97 -8.55 -7.80
C ALA A 177 -27.06 -8.79 -6.74
N VAL A 178 -27.53 -7.71 -6.12
CA VAL A 178 -28.59 -7.72 -5.11
C VAL A 178 -29.66 -6.71 -5.44
N THR A 179 -30.92 -7.07 -5.17
CA THR A 179 -32.03 -6.12 -5.23
C THR A 179 -32.44 -5.75 -3.82
N TYR A 180 -32.35 -4.47 -3.48
CA TYR A 180 -32.72 -3.95 -2.17
C TYR A 180 -33.74 -2.81 -2.35
N LYS A 181 -34.91 -2.97 -1.72
CA LYS A 181 -36.04 -2.01 -1.83
C LYS A 181 -36.38 -1.62 -3.27
N GLY A 182 -36.34 -2.59 -4.18
CA GLY A 182 -36.67 -2.41 -5.59
C GLY A 182 -35.55 -1.81 -6.46
N ILE A 183 -34.39 -1.52 -5.88
CA ILE A 183 -33.21 -1.04 -6.61
C ILE A 183 -32.20 -2.19 -6.74
N GLU A 184 -31.79 -2.47 -7.98
CA GLU A 184 -30.72 -3.45 -8.26
C GLU A 184 -29.34 -2.80 -8.13
N PHE A 185 -28.50 -3.38 -7.29
CA PHE A 185 -27.07 -3.12 -7.18
C PHE A 185 -26.32 -4.28 -7.84
N LYS A 186 -25.61 -3.99 -8.92
CA LYS A 186 -24.68 -4.92 -9.55
C LYS A 186 -23.44 -5.08 -8.68
N VAL A 187 -22.62 -6.09 -8.95
CA VAL A 187 -21.40 -6.35 -8.16
C VAL A 187 -20.48 -5.13 -8.16
N ASN A 188 -20.32 -4.48 -9.30
CA ASN A 188 -19.47 -3.31 -9.39
C ASN A 188 -20.05 -2.05 -8.70
N ASP A 189 -21.38 -1.92 -8.57
CA ASP A 189 -21.97 -0.88 -7.71
C ASP A 189 -21.62 -1.09 -6.24
N LEU A 190 -21.62 -2.36 -5.81
CA LEU A 190 -21.24 -2.73 -4.45
C LEU A 190 -19.76 -2.43 -4.22
N LYS A 191 -18.86 -2.85 -5.13
CA LYS A 191 -17.44 -2.49 -5.07
C LYS A 191 -17.23 -0.98 -4.98
N ALA A 192 -17.96 -0.18 -5.77
CA ALA A 192 -17.90 1.28 -5.70
C ALA A 192 -18.24 1.82 -4.30
N LEU A 193 -19.40 1.42 -3.76
CA LEU A 193 -19.87 1.86 -2.45
C LEU A 193 -18.91 1.45 -1.33
N MET A 194 -18.38 0.23 -1.40
CA MET A 194 -17.47 -0.27 -0.39
C MET A 194 -16.11 0.41 -0.46
N SER A 195 -15.52 0.56 -1.65
CA SER A 195 -14.28 1.31 -1.83
C SER A 195 -14.40 2.72 -1.25
N LEU A 196 -15.46 3.48 -1.58
CA LEU A 196 -15.63 4.83 -1.03
C LEU A 196 -15.81 4.79 0.49
N SER A 197 -16.53 3.80 1.04
CA SER A 197 -16.72 3.69 2.50
C SER A 197 -15.41 3.50 3.27
N TYR A 198 -14.35 3.05 2.63
CA TYR A 198 -13.02 2.85 3.21
C TYR A 198 -12.13 4.11 3.17
N SER A 199 -12.58 5.22 2.58
CA SER A 199 -11.82 6.49 2.58
C SER A 199 -11.73 7.16 3.95
N GLU A 200 -12.55 6.75 4.93
CA GLU A 200 -12.52 7.25 6.31
C GLU A 200 -12.65 6.10 7.31
N ASP A 201 -12.47 6.40 8.61
CA ASP A 201 -12.67 5.47 9.73
C ASP A 201 -11.93 4.12 9.58
N LEU A 202 -10.75 4.14 8.97
CA LEU A 202 -9.88 2.98 8.81
C LEU A 202 -8.72 3.04 9.80
N GLU A 203 -8.57 2.01 10.62
CA GLU A 203 -7.38 1.83 11.44
C GLU A 203 -6.26 1.22 10.59
N VAL A 204 -5.13 1.93 10.52
CA VAL A 204 -3.98 1.58 9.70
C VAL A 204 -2.70 1.60 10.52
N LYS A 205 -1.73 0.80 10.11
CA LYS A 205 -0.34 0.93 10.56
C LYS A 205 0.54 1.17 9.34
N PHE A 206 1.46 2.12 9.45
CA PHE A 206 2.36 2.51 8.36
C PHE A 206 3.80 2.15 8.69
N LEU A 207 4.52 1.75 7.65
CA LEU A 207 5.96 1.54 7.62
C LEU A 207 6.52 2.44 6.52
N SER A 208 7.50 3.26 6.86
CA SER A 208 8.04 4.32 6.02
C SER A 208 7.03 5.45 5.75
N LEU A 209 7.53 6.60 5.32
CA LEU A 209 6.72 7.77 4.95
C LEU A 209 7.31 8.41 3.69
N ARG A 210 6.43 8.95 2.85
CA ARG A 210 6.82 9.65 1.63
C ARG A 210 7.72 10.86 1.91
N CYS A 211 8.67 11.08 1.00
CA CYS A 211 9.42 12.33 0.88
C CYS A 211 8.59 13.40 0.11
N ASP A 212 7.77 14.20 0.81
CA ASP A 212 6.98 15.29 0.20
C ASP A 212 7.80 16.60 0.03
N ASP A 213 8.89 16.56 -0.75
CA ASP A 213 9.62 17.78 -1.13
C ASP A 213 9.38 18.11 -2.61
N LYS A 214 8.71 19.23 -2.86
CA LYS A 214 8.36 19.78 -4.19
C LYS A 214 9.60 20.25 -4.97
N GLY A 215 10.45 19.32 -5.42
CA GLY A 215 11.60 19.58 -6.28
C GLY A 215 11.45 18.86 -7.62
N ASP A 216 11.25 19.62 -8.70
CA ASP A 216 11.03 19.13 -10.07
C ASP A 216 12.29 18.52 -10.74
N ALA A 217 12.88 17.46 -10.17
CA ALA A 217 13.90 16.66 -10.83
C ALA A 217 13.94 15.21 -10.33
N PRO A 218 13.92 14.18 -11.21
CA PRO A 218 14.24 12.82 -10.81
C PRO A 218 15.72 12.76 -10.40
N GLY A 219 15.99 12.31 -9.18
CA GLY A 219 17.33 11.88 -8.76
C GLY A 219 18.22 12.90 -8.03
N THR A 220 17.68 13.91 -7.34
CA THR A 220 18.50 14.65 -6.35
C THR A 220 17.66 15.21 -5.20
N ALA A 221 17.79 14.68 -3.98
CA ALA A 221 17.55 15.45 -2.75
C ALA A 221 18.12 14.80 -1.47
N ASP A 222 19.44 14.63 -1.37
CA ASP A 222 20.31 15.24 -0.34
C ASP A 222 19.74 15.54 1.08
N LYS A 223 18.94 14.65 1.69
CA LYS A 223 18.43 14.81 3.07
C LYS A 223 18.21 13.48 3.77
N ALA A 224 18.92 13.28 4.89
CA ALA A 224 18.74 12.19 5.86
C ALA A 224 17.31 12.04 6.47
N ALA A 225 16.34 12.87 6.07
CA ALA A 225 14.94 12.85 6.49
C ALA A 225 13.99 12.16 5.47
N CYS A 226 14.49 11.80 4.29
CA CYS A 226 13.76 11.07 3.25
C CYS A 226 14.31 9.65 3.16
N LYS A 227 14.04 8.83 4.19
CA LYS A 227 14.46 7.43 4.19
C LYS A 227 13.36 6.56 3.61
N ASP A 228 13.60 6.08 2.41
CA ASP A 228 12.75 5.13 1.72
C ASP A 228 12.74 3.77 2.45
N THR A 229 11.82 2.89 2.07
CA THR A 229 11.69 1.57 2.72
C THR A 229 12.99 0.76 2.61
N ASN A 230 13.64 0.48 3.75
CA ASN A 230 14.81 -0.40 3.79
C ASN A 230 14.44 -1.84 3.32
N PRO A 231 15.23 -2.48 2.45
CA PRO A 231 14.92 -3.81 1.91
C PRO A 231 14.95 -4.92 2.96
N GLY A 232 15.71 -4.75 4.04
CA GLY A 232 15.66 -5.62 5.22
C GLY A 232 14.27 -5.60 5.86
N SER A 233 13.74 -4.40 6.08
CA SER A 233 12.39 -4.21 6.61
C SER A 233 11.31 -4.74 5.68
N PHE A 234 11.41 -4.43 4.39
CA PHE A 234 10.55 -4.98 3.34
C PHE A 234 10.50 -6.51 3.41
N HIS A 235 11.67 -7.17 3.47
CA HIS A 235 11.77 -8.63 3.50
C HIS A 235 11.11 -9.23 4.75
N VAL A 236 11.39 -8.67 5.93
CA VAL A 236 10.77 -9.10 7.20
C VAL A 236 9.25 -8.99 7.11
N VAL A 237 8.75 -7.85 6.63
CA VAL A 237 7.31 -7.57 6.57
C VAL A 237 6.58 -8.53 5.62
N ILE A 238 7.05 -8.69 4.38
CA ILE A 238 6.37 -9.57 3.42
C ILE A 238 6.46 -11.04 3.86
N ALA A 239 7.59 -11.49 4.41
CA ALA A 239 7.76 -12.87 4.82
C ALA A 239 6.88 -13.21 6.03
N ASN A 240 6.75 -12.29 6.99
CA ASN A 240 5.84 -12.46 8.11
C ASN A 240 4.38 -12.38 7.69
N LEU A 241 3.96 -11.30 7.03
CA LEU A 241 2.55 -11.08 6.71
C LEU A 241 2.04 -12.12 5.71
N LEU A 242 2.72 -12.32 4.57
CA LEU A 242 2.23 -13.21 3.51
C LEU A 242 2.65 -14.67 3.73
N GLY A 243 3.82 -14.91 4.31
CA GLY A 243 4.39 -16.24 4.52
C GLY A 243 3.87 -16.93 5.78
N ILE A 244 3.95 -16.24 6.92
CA ILE A 244 3.58 -16.80 8.24
C ILE A 244 2.10 -16.54 8.54
N GLN A 245 1.67 -15.27 8.50
CA GLN A 245 0.33 -14.86 8.91
C GLN A 245 -0.72 -15.05 7.81
N ARG A 246 -0.29 -15.23 6.55
CA ARG A 246 -1.16 -15.36 5.37
C ARG A 246 -2.12 -14.17 5.21
N ARG A 247 -1.65 -12.96 5.52
CA ARG A 247 -2.37 -11.69 5.46
C ARG A 247 -1.79 -10.78 4.38
N SER A 248 -2.66 -10.11 3.63
CA SER A 248 -2.29 -9.07 2.68
C SER A 248 -1.92 -7.77 3.40
N LEU A 249 -1.19 -6.93 2.69
CA LEU A 249 -0.87 -5.54 3.01
C LEU A 249 -1.13 -4.66 1.78
N VAL A 250 -0.97 -3.35 1.93
CA VAL A 250 -0.97 -2.40 0.82
C VAL A 250 0.44 -1.85 0.63
N GLU A 251 0.84 -1.68 -0.62
CA GLU A 251 2.08 -1.00 -0.98
C GLU A 251 1.78 0.21 -1.85
N ASP A 252 2.61 1.25 -1.74
CA ASP A 252 2.77 2.22 -2.81
C ASP A 252 3.85 1.73 -3.77
N ARG A 253 3.45 1.45 -5.01
CA ARG A 253 4.30 0.80 -6.00
C ARG A 253 5.28 1.78 -6.65
N THR A 254 4.92 3.05 -6.74
CA THR A 254 5.65 4.05 -7.54
C THR A 254 6.51 4.94 -6.65
N TYR A 255 7.78 5.06 -7.01
CA TYR A 255 8.71 6.03 -6.43
C TYR A 255 8.64 7.36 -7.20
N ASP A 256 7.42 7.86 -7.45
CA ASP A 256 7.24 9.07 -8.26
C ASP A 256 6.19 10.04 -7.68
N TYR A 257 5.78 11.00 -8.50
CA TYR A 257 4.82 12.01 -8.11
C TYR A 257 3.42 11.41 -7.83
N GLU A 258 3.05 10.35 -8.55
CA GLU A 258 1.77 9.68 -8.42
C GLU A 258 1.83 8.63 -7.30
N VAL A 259 0.77 8.57 -6.49
CA VAL A 259 0.66 7.60 -5.38
C VAL A 259 -0.31 6.49 -5.79
N TRP A 260 0.20 5.27 -5.94
CA TRP A 260 -0.55 4.11 -6.41
C TRP A 260 -0.58 3.00 -5.37
N ASN A 261 -1.68 2.97 -4.61
CA ASN A 261 -1.90 1.98 -3.57
C ASN A 261 -2.44 0.67 -4.17
N GLN A 262 -1.67 -0.41 -4.05
CA GLN A 262 -2.04 -1.73 -4.54
C GLN A 262 -2.08 -2.77 -3.41
N PRO A 263 -3.10 -3.66 -3.38
CA PRO A 263 -3.13 -4.72 -2.40
C PRO A 263 -2.23 -5.89 -2.83
N VAL A 264 -1.31 -6.28 -1.94
CA VAL A 264 -0.28 -7.29 -2.21
C VAL A 264 -0.84 -8.70 -2.06
N ARG A 265 -0.75 -9.50 -3.11
CA ARG A 265 -1.25 -10.88 -3.17
C ARG A 265 -0.29 -11.89 -2.53
N GLY A 266 1.01 -11.78 -2.81
CA GLY A 266 1.97 -12.83 -2.47
C GLY A 266 3.40 -12.46 -2.80
N PHE A 267 4.34 -13.30 -2.39
CA PHE A 267 5.75 -13.13 -2.72
C PHE A 267 6.47 -14.47 -2.93
N ARG A 268 7.59 -14.42 -3.63
CA ARG A 268 8.49 -15.57 -3.85
C ARG A 268 9.94 -15.10 -3.97
N VAL A 269 10.80 -15.61 -3.11
CA VAL A 269 12.25 -15.49 -3.24
C VAL A 269 12.73 -16.45 -4.33
N THR A 270 13.28 -15.90 -5.40
CA THR A 270 13.77 -16.66 -6.58
C THR A 270 15.30 -16.80 -6.58
N GLN A 271 16.00 -15.94 -5.85
CA GLN A 271 17.44 -16.07 -5.60
C GLN A 271 17.73 -15.83 -4.12
N ASN A 272 18.60 -16.67 -3.59
CA ASN A 272 19.12 -16.53 -2.24
C ASN A 272 20.57 -17.00 -2.19
N GLN A 273 21.53 -16.07 -2.22
CA GLN A 273 22.95 -16.36 -2.33
C GLN A 273 23.75 -15.72 -1.19
N ALA A 274 24.60 -16.50 -0.50
CA ALA A 274 25.61 -15.93 0.39
C ALA A 274 26.64 -15.16 -0.45
N ILE A 275 26.96 -13.93 -0.05
CA ILE A 275 27.96 -13.10 -0.72
C ILE A 275 29.01 -12.63 0.28
N SER A 276 30.22 -12.36 -0.20
CA SER A 276 31.26 -11.73 0.60
C SER A 276 31.02 -10.22 0.74
N ALA A 277 31.60 -9.59 1.75
CA ALA A 277 31.62 -8.13 1.89
C ALA A 277 32.19 -7.43 0.65
N LYS A 278 33.22 -8.03 0.04
CA LYS A 278 33.81 -7.56 -1.22
C LYS A 278 32.82 -7.58 -2.37
N ASP A 279 32.11 -8.69 -2.56
CA ASP A 279 31.12 -8.80 -3.63
C ASP A 279 29.95 -7.83 -3.40
N ALA A 280 29.49 -7.70 -2.15
CA ALA A 280 28.45 -6.75 -1.75
C ALA A 280 28.83 -5.31 -2.07
N ASN A 281 30.01 -4.88 -1.61
CA ASN A 281 30.52 -3.54 -1.90
C ASN A 281 30.65 -3.29 -3.40
N ALA A 282 31.11 -4.28 -4.18
CA ALA A 282 31.21 -4.14 -5.63
C ALA A 282 29.84 -4.02 -6.32
N LEU A 283 28.82 -4.76 -5.85
CA LEU A 283 27.44 -4.65 -6.31
C LEU A 283 26.80 -3.29 -5.96
N LEU A 284 27.30 -2.63 -4.92
CA LEU A 284 26.87 -1.29 -4.50
C LEU A 284 27.75 -0.16 -5.07
N GLY A 285 28.56 -0.45 -6.10
CA GLY A 285 29.38 0.57 -6.78
C GLY A 285 30.69 0.91 -6.07
N GLY A 286 31.08 0.14 -5.06
CA GLY A 286 32.35 0.27 -4.36
C GLY A 286 33.57 -0.03 -5.23
N GLY A 287 34.72 0.51 -4.81
CA GLY A 287 35.98 0.44 -5.54
C GLY A 287 36.23 1.69 -6.38
N ALA A 288 37.49 2.12 -6.43
CA ALA A 288 37.90 3.31 -7.16
C ALA A 288 37.63 3.15 -8.67
N LEU A 289 37.22 4.22 -9.33
CA LEU A 289 37.01 4.23 -10.78
C LEU A 289 38.34 3.92 -11.49
N VAL A 290 38.36 2.85 -12.29
CA VAL A 290 39.53 2.44 -13.09
C VAL A 290 39.42 2.99 -14.50
N SER A 291 38.24 2.89 -15.10
CA SER A 291 37.96 3.46 -16.41
C SER A 291 36.48 3.78 -16.55
N SER A 292 36.19 4.76 -17.40
CA SER A 292 34.83 5.10 -17.79
C SER A 292 34.78 5.32 -19.30
N GLN A 293 33.67 4.94 -19.91
CA GLN A 293 33.37 5.21 -21.31
C GLN A 293 31.88 5.49 -21.48
N SER A 294 31.55 6.32 -22.47
CA SER A 294 30.18 6.55 -22.89
C SER A 294 29.99 6.07 -24.32
N LYS A 295 28.84 5.45 -24.58
CA LYS A 295 28.39 5.02 -25.90
C LYS A 295 26.98 5.54 -26.12
N SER A 296 26.61 5.74 -27.37
CA SER A 296 25.21 5.99 -27.74
C SER A 296 24.87 5.11 -28.93
N GLY A 297 23.61 4.80 -29.08
CA GLY A 297 23.12 4.02 -30.19
C GLY A 297 21.61 4.11 -30.33
N SER A 298 21.11 3.68 -31.48
CA SER A 298 19.70 3.41 -31.67
C SER A 298 19.50 1.93 -31.92
N VAL A 299 18.31 1.44 -31.62
CA VAL A 299 17.88 0.07 -31.84
C VAL A 299 16.44 0.07 -32.30
N ALA A 300 16.13 -0.71 -33.34
CA ALA A 300 14.75 -0.87 -33.79
C ALA A 300 14.03 -1.92 -32.91
N GLU A 301 12.70 -1.88 -32.92
CA GLU A 301 11.86 -2.90 -32.27
C GLU A 301 12.27 -4.32 -32.72
N GLY A 302 12.47 -5.20 -31.75
CA GLY A 302 12.92 -6.59 -31.91
C GLY A 302 14.41 -6.75 -32.28
N ALA A 303 15.15 -5.67 -32.54
CA ALA A 303 16.55 -5.74 -32.95
C ALA A 303 17.51 -5.70 -31.76
N TRP A 304 18.76 -6.09 -32.00
CA TRP A 304 19.85 -6.03 -31.03
C TRP A 304 20.96 -5.11 -31.52
N ASN A 305 21.47 -4.27 -30.62
CA ASN A 305 22.65 -3.45 -30.84
C ASN A 305 23.75 -3.82 -29.84
N GLN A 306 24.88 -4.35 -30.33
CA GLN A 306 26.00 -4.77 -29.50
C GLN A 306 26.91 -3.55 -29.25
N LEU A 307 26.62 -2.79 -28.19
CA LEU A 307 27.20 -1.45 -27.99
C LEU A 307 28.66 -1.44 -27.55
N ALA A 308 29.08 -2.36 -26.69
CA ALA A 308 30.42 -2.32 -26.13
C ALA A 308 30.97 -3.68 -25.69
N SER A 309 32.29 -3.75 -25.63
CA SER A 309 33.06 -4.82 -25.01
C SER A 309 34.17 -4.18 -24.18
N VAL A 310 34.11 -4.35 -22.86
CA VAL A 310 35.15 -3.83 -21.95
C VAL A 310 35.99 -4.97 -21.40
N ALA A 311 37.28 -4.71 -21.25
CA ALA A 311 38.15 -5.61 -20.50
C ALA A 311 37.84 -5.47 -19.01
N ILE A 312 37.73 -6.59 -18.32
CA ILE A 312 37.50 -6.65 -16.89
C ILE A 312 38.19 -7.87 -16.32
N SER A 313 38.68 -7.76 -15.09
CA SER A 313 39.33 -8.84 -14.36
C SER A 313 38.46 -9.29 -13.18
N GLU A 314 38.69 -10.51 -12.72
CA GLU A 314 38.04 -11.05 -11.51
C GLU A 314 38.08 -10.06 -10.33
N GLY A 315 36.94 -9.92 -9.66
CA GLY A 315 36.75 -9.07 -8.50
C GLY A 315 36.58 -7.58 -8.79
N GLN A 316 36.78 -7.11 -10.03
CA GLN A 316 36.45 -5.73 -10.42
C GLN A 316 34.94 -5.51 -10.46
N GLY A 317 34.52 -4.29 -10.11
CA GLY A 317 33.14 -3.84 -10.28
C GLY A 317 32.89 -3.37 -11.71
N LEU A 318 31.66 -3.54 -12.19
CA LEU A 318 31.15 -2.99 -13.44
C LEU A 318 29.83 -2.28 -13.16
N LYS A 319 29.77 -0.98 -13.43
CA LYS A 319 28.53 -0.20 -13.43
C LYS A 319 28.20 0.20 -14.86
N VAL A 320 26.98 -0.11 -15.29
CA VAL A 320 26.48 0.27 -16.61
C VAL A 320 25.14 0.98 -16.41
N SER A 321 25.11 2.27 -16.71
CA SER A 321 23.92 3.11 -16.64
C SER A 321 23.49 3.47 -18.05
N MET A 322 22.23 3.26 -18.37
CA MET A 322 21.64 3.62 -19.64
C MET A 322 20.54 4.65 -19.40
N SER A 323 20.43 5.60 -20.31
CA SER A 323 19.27 6.48 -20.42
C SER A 323 18.88 6.70 -21.87
N GLY A 324 17.64 7.12 -22.14
CA GLY A 324 17.21 7.32 -23.51
C GLY A 324 15.72 7.55 -23.72
N SER A 325 15.31 7.46 -24.97
CA SER A 325 13.90 7.51 -25.38
C SER A 325 13.48 6.18 -25.99
N GLY A 326 12.20 5.83 -25.85
CA GLY A 326 11.67 4.53 -26.28
C GLY A 326 11.94 3.46 -25.22
N ASP A 327 11.80 2.20 -25.62
CA ASP A 327 11.93 1.05 -24.72
C ASP A 327 13.08 0.16 -25.18
N GLY A 328 14.26 0.40 -24.61
CA GLY A 328 15.49 -0.30 -24.93
C GLY A 328 15.98 -1.02 -23.69
N ASP A 329 16.14 -2.33 -23.78
CA ASP A 329 16.59 -3.18 -22.67
C ASP A 329 18.11 -3.35 -22.68
N LEU A 330 18.78 -3.06 -21.57
CA LEU A 330 20.20 -3.30 -21.32
C LEU A 330 20.44 -4.76 -21.00
N TYR A 331 21.45 -5.32 -21.64
CA TYR A 331 21.97 -6.64 -21.31
C TYR A 331 23.47 -6.59 -21.13
N VAL A 332 23.93 -7.20 -20.03
CA VAL A 332 25.36 -7.40 -19.76
C VAL A 332 25.66 -8.88 -19.61
N ARG A 333 26.74 -9.36 -20.20
CA ARG A 333 27.21 -10.74 -20.02
C ARG A 333 28.74 -10.83 -20.02
N TRP A 334 29.28 -11.72 -19.19
CA TRP A 334 30.71 -12.01 -19.14
C TRP A 334 31.16 -12.84 -20.33
N ASN A 335 32.32 -12.49 -20.90
CA ASN A 335 33.10 -13.22 -21.90
C ASN A 335 32.43 -13.49 -23.26
N SER A 336 31.11 -13.37 -23.38
CA SER A 336 30.31 -13.69 -24.57
C SER A 336 29.14 -12.72 -24.70
N GLN A 337 28.61 -12.55 -25.92
CA GLN A 337 27.49 -11.63 -26.13
C GLN A 337 26.25 -12.10 -25.36
N PRO A 338 25.52 -11.20 -24.69
CA PRO A 338 24.22 -11.52 -24.14
C PRO A 338 23.23 -11.97 -25.22
N THR A 339 22.26 -12.75 -24.77
CA THR A 339 21.08 -13.16 -25.52
C THR A 339 19.87 -13.04 -24.60
N ALA A 340 18.65 -13.09 -25.14
CA ALA A 340 17.42 -13.06 -24.35
C ALA A 340 17.34 -14.14 -23.25
N SER A 341 18.09 -15.24 -23.35
CA SER A 341 18.11 -16.33 -22.36
C SER A 341 19.44 -16.51 -21.64
N ALA A 342 20.45 -15.70 -21.94
CA ALA A 342 21.76 -15.80 -21.31
C ALA A 342 22.36 -14.41 -21.12
N TYR A 343 22.36 -13.96 -19.88
CA TYR A 343 22.86 -12.66 -19.43
C TYR A 343 23.30 -12.76 -17.97
N ALA A 344 24.15 -11.83 -17.53
CA ALA A 344 24.53 -11.63 -16.14
C ALA A 344 23.68 -10.53 -15.48
N CYS A 345 23.24 -9.55 -16.26
CA CYS A 345 22.31 -8.51 -15.86
C CYS A 345 21.36 -8.18 -17.01
N ARG A 346 20.10 -8.01 -16.65
CA ARG A 346 19.02 -7.48 -17.48
C ARG A 346 18.01 -6.84 -16.52
N PRO A 347 17.99 -5.51 -16.39
CA PRO A 347 16.94 -4.78 -15.67
C PRO A 347 15.60 -5.06 -16.35
N TYR A 348 14.52 -5.20 -15.58
CA TYR A 348 13.17 -5.50 -16.09
C TYR A 348 12.31 -4.24 -16.02
N LEU A 349 12.88 -3.11 -16.44
CA LEU A 349 12.22 -1.83 -16.39
C LEU A 349 11.51 -1.55 -17.71
N ASP A 350 10.40 -0.83 -17.63
CA ASP A 350 9.80 -0.25 -18.82
C ASP A 350 10.63 0.99 -19.23
N GLY A 351 10.99 1.10 -20.51
CA GLY A 351 11.68 2.30 -21.03
C GLY A 351 13.17 2.08 -21.31
N SER A 352 13.96 3.15 -21.26
CA SER A 352 15.40 3.11 -21.61
C SER A 352 16.33 3.48 -20.45
N ASP A 353 15.77 3.83 -19.28
CA ASP A 353 16.54 4.19 -18.10
C ASP A 353 16.82 2.92 -17.30
N GLU A 354 18.06 2.41 -17.38
CA GLU A 354 18.41 1.11 -16.82
C GLU A 354 19.78 1.10 -16.14
N LEU A 355 19.93 0.28 -15.10
CA LEU A 355 21.16 0.17 -14.31
C LEU A 355 21.57 -1.28 -14.07
N CYS A 356 22.82 -1.61 -14.41
CA CYS A 356 23.47 -2.85 -14.05
C CYS A 356 24.72 -2.58 -13.20
N GLU A 357 24.73 -3.10 -11.98
CA GLU A 357 25.91 -3.10 -11.10
C GLU A 357 26.31 -4.55 -10.81
N LEU A 358 27.53 -4.93 -11.19
CA LEU A 358 27.98 -6.31 -11.18
C LEU A 358 29.40 -6.46 -10.65
N ALA A 359 29.63 -7.52 -9.90
CA ALA A 359 30.97 -8.00 -9.56
C ALA A 359 31.45 -9.03 -10.59
N ALA A 360 32.65 -8.83 -11.14
CA ALA A 360 33.23 -9.73 -12.13
C ALA A 360 33.61 -11.09 -11.46
N PRO A 361 33.02 -12.21 -11.90
CA PRO A 361 33.31 -13.52 -11.31
C PRO A 361 34.70 -14.03 -11.72
N ALA A 362 35.13 -15.11 -11.06
CA ALA A 362 36.36 -15.81 -11.45
C ALA A 362 36.35 -16.22 -12.92
N GLY A 363 37.44 -15.93 -13.63
CA GLY A 363 37.58 -16.18 -15.07
C GLY A 363 36.87 -15.17 -15.98
N ALA A 364 36.29 -14.09 -15.45
CA ALA A 364 35.87 -12.96 -16.27
C ALA A 364 37.10 -12.26 -16.87
N THR A 365 37.08 -12.07 -18.19
CA THR A 365 38.12 -11.34 -18.96
C THR A 365 37.52 -10.18 -19.76
N SER A 366 36.21 -10.22 -20.02
CA SER A 366 35.48 -9.11 -20.64
C SER A 366 34.02 -9.08 -20.22
N ALA A 367 33.42 -7.89 -20.23
CA ALA A 367 31.97 -7.70 -20.24
C ALA A 367 31.50 -7.26 -21.62
N LYS A 368 30.47 -7.92 -22.12
CA LYS A 368 29.77 -7.57 -23.36
C LYS A 368 28.46 -6.88 -22.99
N ILE A 369 28.29 -5.67 -23.49
CA ILE A 369 27.12 -4.82 -23.25
C ILE A 369 26.35 -4.71 -24.56
N ALA A 370 25.06 -4.97 -24.48
CA ALA A 370 24.13 -4.92 -25.59
C ALA A 370 22.85 -4.22 -25.18
N VAL A 371 22.13 -3.71 -26.18
CA VAL A 371 20.77 -3.21 -26.00
C VAL A 371 19.84 -3.91 -26.98
N GLN A 372 18.69 -4.36 -26.49
CA GLN A 372 17.61 -4.89 -27.31
C GLN A 372 16.50 -3.84 -27.38
N GLY A 373 15.94 -3.57 -28.55
CA GLY A 373 14.78 -2.68 -28.65
C GLY A 373 13.51 -3.49 -28.40
N TYR A 374 12.85 -3.29 -27.26
CA TYR A 374 11.47 -3.77 -27.10
C TYR A 374 10.52 -2.93 -27.93
N THR A 375 10.74 -1.62 -27.95
CA THR A 375 10.29 -0.72 -29.02
C THR A 375 11.49 -0.04 -29.68
N ALA A 376 11.26 0.78 -30.70
CA ALA A 376 12.35 1.57 -31.27
C ALA A 376 12.89 2.56 -30.23
N ALA A 377 14.18 2.48 -29.92
CA ALA A 377 14.81 3.26 -28.86
C ALA A 377 16.10 3.95 -29.33
N SER A 378 16.41 5.07 -28.66
CA SER A 378 17.68 5.79 -28.80
C SER A 378 18.26 5.99 -27.41
N VAL A 379 19.46 5.48 -27.18
CA VAL A 379 20.04 5.32 -25.85
C VAL A 379 21.44 5.91 -25.76
N SER A 380 21.80 6.34 -24.55
CA SER A 380 23.15 6.68 -24.11
C SER A 380 23.52 5.80 -22.93
N VAL A 381 24.67 5.13 -23.02
CA VAL A 381 25.16 4.15 -22.04
C VAL A 381 26.48 4.63 -21.48
N ALA A 382 26.53 4.90 -20.17
CA ALA A 382 27.74 5.10 -19.39
C ALA A 382 28.21 3.77 -18.80
N ILE A 383 29.49 3.43 -18.99
CA ILE A 383 30.09 2.17 -18.54
C ILE A 383 31.32 2.52 -17.70
N GLU A 384 31.31 2.09 -16.46
CA GLU A 384 32.39 2.30 -15.50
C GLU A 384 32.95 0.96 -15.03
N VAL A 385 34.25 0.76 -15.20
CA VAL A 385 34.97 -0.34 -14.56
C VAL A 385 35.61 0.20 -13.29
N ARG A 386 35.36 -0.49 -12.18
CA ARG A 386 35.85 -0.13 -10.86
C ARG A 386 36.87 -1.14 -10.38
N ALA A 387 37.79 -0.70 -9.53
CA ALA A 387 38.77 -1.56 -8.89
C ALA A 387 38.04 -2.59 -8.01
N ALA A 388 38.76 -3.63 -7.60
CA ALA A 388 38.20 -4.56 -6.63
C ALA A 388 37.82 -3.81 -5.34
N ALA A 389 36.62 -4.05 -4.85
CA ALA A 389 36.10 -3.40 -3.66
C ALA A 389 36.80 -3.91 -2.37
N SER A 390 36.59 -3.19 -1.27
CA SER A 390 37.10 -3.55 0.06
C SER A 390 36.50 -4.86 0.57
N ASP A 391 37.29 -5.66 1.29
CA ASP A 391 36.81 -6.85 2.02
C ASP A 391 36.06 -6.49 3.32
N VAL A 392 36.03 -5.22 3.71
CA VAL A 392 35.23 -4.71 4.83
C VAL A 392 33.94 -4.13 4.28
N TYR A 393 32.80 -4.64 4.72
CA TYR A 393 31.48 -4.15 4.28
C TYR A 393 31.28 -2.71 4.77
N ALA A 394 30.86 -1.83 3.87
CA ALA A 394 30.92 -0.39 4.11
C ALA A 394 29.68 0.21 4.79
N PHE A 395 28.53 -0.45 4.66
CA PHE A 395 27.23 0.16 4.89
C PHE A 395 26.68 -0.13 6.31
N ASN A 396 26.89 -1.36 6.80
CA ASN A 396 26.51 -1.74 8.17
C ASN A 396 27.63 -2.52 8.90
N PRO A 397 28.31 -1.92 9.89
CA PRO A 397 29.38 -2.58 10.63
C PRO A 397 28.88 -3.71 11.57
N ASP A 398 27.59 -3.74 11.89
CA ASP A 398 26.98 -4.77 12.73
C ASP A 398 26.59 -6.02 11.90
N ALA A 399 26.65 -5.94 10.56
CA ALA A 399 26.42 -7.06 9.67
C ALA A 399 27.57 -8.09 9.76
N ALA A 400 27.26 -9.28 10.27
CA ALA A 400 28.18 -10.40 10.35
C ALA A 400 28.17 -11.27 9.08
N SER A 401 27.05 -11.30 8.35
CA SER A 401 26.95 -12.00 7.07
C SER A 401 25.92 -11.35 6.13
N LEU A 402 26.05 -11.62 4.82
CA LEU A 402 25.28 -10.95 3.78
C LEU A 402 24.61 -11.96 2.84
N ARG A 403 23.38 -11.65 2.41
CA ARG A 403 22.64 -12.44 1.41
C ARG A 403 22.22 -11.57 0.23
N ARG A 404 22.58 -11.94 -0.99
CA ARG A 404 21.92 -11.39 -2.19
C ARG A 404 20.60 -12.10 -2.42
N ILE A 405 19.52 -11.33 -2.41
CA ILE A 405 18.15 -11.80 -2.57
C ILE A 405 17.55 -11.23 -3.85
N ARG A 406 16.77 -12.07 -4.53
CA ARG A 406 15.83 -11.63 -5.57
C ARG A 406 14.44 -12.09 -5.19
N THR A 407 13.51 -11.16 -5.09
CA THR A 407 12.13 -11.41 -4.67
C THR A 407 11.17 -10.96 -5.75
N GLU A 408 10.25 -11.85 -6.10
CA GLU A 408 9.06 -11.54 -6.86
C GLU A 408 7.95 -11.16 -5.88
N LEU A 409 7.33 -9.99 -6.08
CA LEU A 409 6.15 -9.56 -5.33
C LEU A 409 4.95 -9.52 -6.28
N GLU A 410 3.88 -10.19 -5.90
CA GLU A 410 2.63 -10.22 -6.65
C GLU A 410 1.62 -9.28 -6.00
N TRP A 411 0.96 -8.44 -6.80
CA TRP A 411 -0.09 -7.50 -6.36
C TRP A 411 -1.26 -7.52 -7.34
N ILE A 412 -2.40 -7.00 -6.91
CA ILE A 412 -3.62 -6.97 -7.72
C ILE A 412 -3.79 -5.59 -8.34
N ALA A 413 -3.81 -5.51 -9.66
CA ALA A 413 -4.06 -4.29 -10.42
C ALA A 413 -5.55 -3.94 -10.53
N GLU A 414 -5.82 -2.71 -10.92
CA GLU A 414 -7.16 -2.22 -11.14
C GLU A 414 -7.88 -2.98 -12.27
N SER A 415 -9.17 -3.16 -12.10
CA SER A 415 -10.09 -3.46 -13.18
C SER A 415 -10.66 -2.17 -13.77
N SER A 416 -10.91 -2.14 -15.08
CA SER A 416 -11.65 -1.03 -15.70
C SER A 416 -13.00 -0.82 -15.01
N GLN A 417 -13.40 0.44 -14.83
CA GLN A 417 -14.68 0.80 -14.21
C GLN A 417 -15.90 0.15 -14.87
N SER A 418 -15.83 -0.19 -16.16
CA SER A 418 -16.95 -0.80 -16.89
C SER A 418 -17.09 -2.31 -16.66
N VAL A 419 -16.13 -2.95 -15.99
CA VAL A 419 -16.14 -4.39 -15.73
C VAL A 419 -17.02 -4.70 -14.53
N ASP A 420 -18.08 -5.49 -14.75
CA ASP A 420 -18.96 -6.00 -13.70
C ASP A 420 -18.67 -7.46 -13.35
N GLY A 421 -19.14 -7.86 -12.17
CA GLY A 421 -19.11 -9.24 -11.70
C GLY A 421 -18.05 -9.52 -10.64
N ASN A 422 -18.18 -10.71 -10.07
CA ASN A 422 -17.17 -11.27 -9.17
C ASN A 422 -15.98 -11.74 -10.01
N LEU A 423 -14.81 -11.18 -9.74
CA LEU A 423 -13.58 -11.37 -10.49
C LEU A 423 -12.66 -12.43 -9.86
N GLY A 424 -13.02 -12.99 -8.70
CA GLY A 424 -12.23 -14.02 -8.01
C GLY A 424 -11.85 -15.21 -8.89
N GLY A 425 -12.73 -15.64 -9.80
CA GLY A 425 -12.45 -16.74 -10.75
C GLY A 425 -11.45 -16.40 -11.87
N VAL A 426 -11.15 -15.11 -12.07
CA VAL A 426 -10.22 -14.59 -13.09
C VAL A 426 -9.16 -13.67 -12.47
N ILE A 427 -8.98 -13.71 -11.15
CA ILE A 427 -8.13 -12.74 -10.42
C ILE A 427 -6.67 -12.76 -10.90
N ASP A 428 -6.21 -13.89 -11.43
CA ASP A 428 -4.88 -14.03 -12.04
C ASP A 428 -4.66 -13.08 -13.23
N THR A 429 -5.70 -12.69 -13.98
CA THR A 429 -5.54 -11.73 -15.09
C THR A 429 -5.27 -10.31 -14.62
N TYR A 430 -5.63 -10.02 -13.37
CA TYR A 430 -5.38 -8.76 -12.69
C TYR A 430 -4.14 -8.82 -11.79
N THR A 431 -3.51 -9.99 -11.65
CA THR A 431 -2.31 -10.11 -10.85
C THR A 431 -1.10 -9.69 -11.65
N LYS A 432 -0.36 -8.73 -11.10
CA LYS A 432 0.90 -8.24 -11.63
C LYS A 432 2.04 -8.65 -10.73
N LYS A 433 3.26 -8.43 -11.20
CA LYS A 433 4.46 -8.88 -10.53
C LYS A 433 5.58 -7.89 -10.72
N ASP A 434 6.19 -7.48 -9.62
CA ASP A 434 7.44 -6.76 -9.60
C ASP A 434 8.58 -7.64 -9.09
N VAL A 435 9.80 -7.27 -9.46
CA VAL A 435 11.01 -8.01 -9.09
C VAL A 435 11.95 -7.04 -8.39
N TYR A 436 12.30 -7.38 -7.15
CA TYR A 436 13.23 -6.61 -6.36
C TYR A 436 14.51 -7.38 -6.08
N GLU A 437 15.66 -6.73 -6.26
CA GLU A 437 16.98 -7.25 -5.91
C GLU A 437 17.61 -6.42 -4.81
N TYR A 438 18.14 -7.08 -3.79
CA TYR A 438 18.72 -6.42 -2.62
C TYR A 438 19.72 -7.32 -1.90
N ILE A 439 20.52 -6.71 -1.05
CA ILE A 439 21.36 -7.36 -0.06
C ILE A 439 20.61 -7.34 1.27
N LEU A 440 20.56 -8.48 1.96
CA LEU A 440 20.18 -8.52 3.37
C LEU A 440 21.41 -8.57 4.24
N GLU A 441 21.34 -7.83 5.33
CA GLU A 441 22.36 -7.75 6.37
C GLU A 441 21.91 -8.56 7.57
N LEU A 442 22.73 -9.55 7.95
CA LEU A 442 22.44 -10.42 9.08
C LEU A 442 23.46 -10.21 10.18
N ASP A 443 22.98 -10.16 11.41
CA ASP A 443 23.84 -10.08 12.59
C ASP A 443 24.51 -11.43 12.92
N GLY A 444 25.22 -11.50 14.05
CA GLY A 444 25.88 -12.73 14.51
C GLY A 444 24.93 -13.85 14.94
N ALA A 445 23.65 -13.55 15.22
CA ALA A 445 22.60 -14.52 15.52
C ALA A 445 21.86 -15.00 14.26
N GLY A 446 22.05 -14.34 13.11
CA GLY A 446 21.34 -14.62 11.87
C GLY A 446 19.99 -13.90 11.76
N GLU A 447 19.76 -12.89 12.60
CA GLU A 447 18.64 -11.98 12.49
C GLU A 447 18.92 -10.96 11.38
N ILE A 448 17.90 -10.64 10.58
CA ILE A 448 17.98 -9.54 9.63
C ILE A 448 18.04 -8.24 10.46
N ILE A 449 18.93 -7.32 10.10
CA ILE A 449 19.12 -6.02 10.78
C ILE A 449 19.14 -4.83 9.80
N GLY A 450 18.99 -5.09 8.51
CA GLY A 450 19.06 -4.08 7.46
C GLY A 450 19.24 -4.72 6.10
N GLY A 451 19.62 -3.90 5.13
CA GLY A 451 19.86 -4.31 3.77
C GLY A 451 19.95 -3.13 2.81
N GLU A 452 20.46 -3.42 1.61
CA GLU A 452 20.74 -2.44 0.56
C GLU A 452 20.10 -2.83 -0.78
N TRP A 453 19.41 -1.88 -1.42
CA TRP A 453 18.78 -2.11 -2.71
C TRP A 453 19.84 -2.24 -3.82
N LEU A 454 19.58 -3.07 -4.84
CA LEU A 454 20.50 -3.32 -5.95
C LEU A 454 19.91 -2.94 -7.31
N GLY A 455 20.77 -2.45 -8.21
CA GLY A 455 20.42 -2.20 -9.60
C GLY A 455 19.21 -1.28 -9.74
N SER A 456 18.24 -1.68 -10.57
CA SER A 456 16.99 -0.93 -10.76
C SER A 456 16.16 -0.79 -9.48
N SER A 457 16.29 -1.72 -8.53
CA SER A 457 15.56 -1.67 -7.27
C SER A 457 16.05 -0.58 -6.32
N LYS A 458 17.06 0.22 -6.68
CA LYS A 458 17.44 1.46 -5.98
C LYS A 458 16.53 2.65 -6.30
N GLN A 459 15.76 2.57 -7.38
CA GLN A 459 14.84 3.62 -7.82
C GLN A 459 13.42 3.09 -8.05
N ASN A 460 13.28 1.76 -8.09
CA ASN A 460 12.01 1.08 -8.30
C ASN A 460 11.82 0.04 -7.19
N HIS A 461 11.42 0.53 -6.03
CA HIS A 461 11.03 -0.22 -4.84
C HIS A 461 9.83 0.47 -4.20
N PRO A 462 9.06 -0.22 -3.34
CA PRO A 462 7.94 0.41 -2.66
C PRO A 462 8.39 1.60 -1.83
N ASP A 463 7.70 2.74 -1.97
CA ASP A 463 7.98 3.94 -1.17
C ASP A 463 7.62 3.67 0.30
N PHE A 464 6.39 3.19 0.53
CA PHE A 464 5.91 2.77 1.84
C PHE A 464 5.02 1.52 1.78
N LEU A 465 4.94 0.84 2.92
CA LEU A 465 4.05 -0.30 3.14
C LEU A 465 3.09 0.03 4.27
N TRP A 466 1.83 -0.39 4.16
CA TRP A 466 0.89 -0.20 5.25
C TRP A 466 -0.12 -1.33 5.39
N LEU A 467 -0.56 -1.53 6.62
CA LEU A 467 -1.44 -2.62 7.01
C LEU A 467 -2.80 -2.05 7.42
N PRO A 468 -3.88 -2.32 6.65
CA PRO A 468 -5.22 -2.08 7.13
C PRO A 468 -5.55 -3.07 8.25
N VAL A 469 -5.80 -2.54 9.44
CA VAL A 469 -6.07 -3.33 10.65
C VAL A 469 -7.57 -3.62 10.75
N LYS A 470 -8.38 -2.55 10.67
CA LYS A 470 -9.81 -2.66 10.92
C LYS A 470 -10.57 -1.47 10.33
N LYS A 471 -11.68 -1.76 9.67
CA LYS A 471 -12.69 -0.75 9.31
C LYS A 471 -13.64 -0.49 10.48
N ASN A 472 -13.68 0.75 10.97
CA ASN A 472 -14.63 1.19 11.98
C ASN A 472 -15.95 1.68 11.31
N PRO A 473 -17.10 1.51 11.98
CA PRO A 473 -18.36 2.06 11.49
C PRO A 473 -18.31 3.58 11.40
N GLY A 474 -18.84 4.12 10.30
CA GLY A 474 -18.94 5.55 10.08
C GLY A 474 -19.75 5.88 8.83
N THR A 475 -19.76 7.16 8.45
CA THR A 475 -20.52 7.67 7.30
C THR A 475 -19.64 8.55 6.44
N VAL A 476 -19.22 8.02 5.29
CA VAL A 476 -18.36 8.75 4.35
C VAL A 476 -19.18 9.80 3.59
N ALA A 477 -18.53 10.91 3.23
CA ALA A 477 -19.13 12.07 2.57
C ALA A 477 -20.37 12.62 3.30
N GLY A 478 -20.52 12.34 4.61
CA GLY A 478 -21.72 12.67 5.39
C GLY A 478 -23.01 12.01 4.92
N ALA A 479 -22.97 11.10 3.95
CA ALA A 479 -24.15 10.57 3.26
C ALA A 479 -24.21 9.03 3.24
N ILE A 480 -23.09 8.33 3.08
CA ILE A 480 -23.07 6.87 2.86
C ILE A 480 -22.57 6.17 4.12
N ALA A 481 -23.48 5.48 4.82
CA ALA A 481 -23.14 4.76 6.05
C ALA A 481 -22.53 3.40 5.73
N TYR A 482 -21.38 3.08 6.35
CA TYR A 482 -20.71 1.80 6.16
C TYR A 482 -21.61 0.61 6.53
N SER A 483 -22.44 0.74 7.57
CA SER A 483 -23.39 -0.31 7.97
C SER A 483 -24.41 -0.65 6.88
N ASP A 484 -24.85 0.33 6.10
CA ASP A 484 -25.79 0.13 5.00
C ASP A 484 -25.10 -0.60 3.84
N VAL A 485 -23.88 -0.18 3.51
CA VAL A 485 -23.06 -0.81 2.47
C VAL A 485 -22.73 -2.26 2.85
N LYS A 486 -22.34 -2.50 4.11
CA LYS A 486 -22.05 -3.85 4.61
C LYS A 486 -23.26 -4.76 4.53
N ALA A 487 -24.46 -4.27 4.83
CA ALA A 487 -25.69 -5.04 4.69
C ALA A 487 -25.96 -5.46 3.23
N LEU A 488 -25.65 -4.60 2.25
CA LEU A 488 -25.73 -4.97 0.83
C LEU A 488 -24.67 -6.03 0.45
N PHE A 489 -23.45 -5.94 0.98
CA PHE A 489 -22.39 -6.95 0.79
C PHE A 489 -22.78 -8.31 1.36
N ASP A 490 -23.34 -8.33 2.57
CA ASP A 490 -23.77 -9.57 3.21
C ASP A 490 -24.89 -10.25 2.40
N LEU A 491 -25.84 -9.46 1.86
CA LEU A 491 -26.84 -9.97 0.92
C LEU A 491 -26.21 -10.56 -0.34
N ALA A 492 -25.20 -9.89 -0.91
CA ALA A 492 -24.51 -10.34 -2.11
C ALA A 492 -23.78 -11.67 -1.86
N ASN A 493 -23.19 -11.84 -0.67
CA ASN A 493 -22.41 -13.01 -0.29
C ASN A 493 -23.22 -14.13 0.34
N GLY A 494 -24.56 -14.08 0.24
CA GLY A 494 -25.44 -15.16 0.70
C GLY A 494 -25.67 -15.19 2.22
N GLY A 495 -25.21 -14.16 2.96
CA GLY A 495 -25.52 -13.94 4.38
C GLY A 495 -26.94 -13.43 4.65
N GLY A 496 -27.83 -13.45 3.66
CA GLY A 496 -29.14 -12.82 3.72
C GLY A 496 -30.18 -13.57 4.57
N GLY A 497 -30.16 -13.36 5.88
CA GLY A 497 -31.37 -12.86 6.52
C GLY A 497 -31.59 -11.42 6.06
N ALA A 498 -32.84 -10.97 5.92
CA ALA A 498 -33.15 -9.60 5.54
C ALA A 498 -32.25 -8.59 6.31
N PRO A 499 -31.78 -7.51 5.66
CA PRO A 499 -31.05 -6.47 6.38
C PRO A 499 -31.92 -6.05 7.56
N PRO A 500 -31.36 -5.93 8.79
CA PRO A 500 -32.15 -5.60 9.95
C PRO A 500 -32.94 -4.33 9.60
N PRO A 501 -34.28 -4.39 9.58
CA PRO A 501 -35.08 -3.27 9.16
C PRO A 501 -34.73 -2.06 10.02
N ALA A 502 -34.85 -0.86 9.43
CA ALA A 502 -34.57 0.40 10.10
C ALA A 502 -35.13 0.37 11.52
N ALA A 503 -34.30 0.70 12.51
CA ALA A 503 -34.68 0.63 13.89
C ALA A 503 -35.97 1.45 14.09
N LEU A 504 -37.03 0.80 14.56
CA LEU A 504 -38.27 1.43 14.99
C LEU A 504 -38.04 2.34 16.20
N LEU A 505 -36.97 2.07 16.95
CA LEU A 505 -36.47 2.90 18.04
C LEU A 505 -34.95 2.67 18.17
N ASP A 506 -34.16 3.74 18.24
CA ASP A 506 -32.72 3.67 18.55
C ASP A 506 -32.36 4.85 19.44
N VAL A 507 -32.18 4.60 20.74
CA VAL A 507 -32.02 5.64 21.75
C VAL A 507 -30.99 5.23 22.79
N SER A 508 -30.30 6.21 23.35
CA SER A 508 -29.48 6.02 24.55
C SER A 508 -29.99 6.89 25.69
N GLY A 509 -29.66 6.51 26.92
CA GLY A 509 -30.07 7.28 28.09
C GLY A 509 -29.58 6.69 29.40
N SER A 510 -30.10 7.24 30.49
CA SER A 510 -29.88 6.77 31.85
C SER A 510 -31.20 6.61 32.61
N VAL A 511 -31.15 5.82 33.68
CA VAL A 511 -32.26 5.59 34.63
C VAL A 511 -31.69 5.32 36.03
N GLY A 512 -32.30 5.88 37.08
CA GLY A 512 -31.94 5.62 38.47
C GLY A 512 -32.69 4.45 39.10
N ALA A 513 -32.29 4.07 40.32
CA ALA A 513 -32.89 2.96 41.05
C ALA A 513 -34.40 3.17 41.30
N GLY A 514 -35.22 2.24 40.82
CA GLY A 514 -36.69 2.29 40.91
C GLY A 514 -37.36 3.24 39.90
N GLU A 515 -36.59 3.99 39.12
CA GLU A 515 -37.13 4.88 38.09
C GLU A 515 -37.48 4.13 36.81
N TRP A 516 -38.40 4.71 36.04
CA TRP A 516 -38.84 4.17 34.77
C TRP A 516 -38.60 5.16 33.65
N LYS A 517 -38.09 4.65 32.53
CA LYS A 517 -38.09 5.35 31.25
C LYS A 517 -39.00 4.64 30.26
N HIS A 518 -40.09 5.30 29.92
CA HIS A 518 -41.09 4.80 28.97
C HIS A 518 -40.92 5.48 27.63
N PHE A 519 -40.98 4.69 26.55
CA PHE A 519 -40.83 5.20 25.19
C PHE A 519 -42.19 5.31 24.49
N ALA A 520 -42.21 6.05 23.38
CA ALA A 520 -43.40 6.17 22.55
C ALA A 520 -43.88 4.79 22.07
N PRO A 521 -45.20 4.59 21.90
CA PRO A 521 -45.73 3.32 21.41
C PRO A 521 -45.20 2.99 20.01
N ILE A 522 -44.81 1.74 19.80
CA ILE A 522 -44.22 1.25 18.55
C ILE A 522 -45.25 0.39 17.82
N SER A 523 -45.64 0.79 16.60
CA SER A 523 -46.47 -0.04 15.73
C SER A 523 -45.61 -1.10 15.03
N VAL A 524 -46.00 -2.36 15.16
CA VAL A 524 -45.34 -3.51 14.53
C VAL A 524 -46.33 -4.18 13.58
N ASP A 525 -45.95 -4.46 12.34
CA ASP A 525 -46.84 -5.04 11.32
C ASP A 525 -46.73 -6.57 11.19
N GLY A 526 -45.63 -7.18 11.66
CA GLY A 526 -45.40 -8.62 11.60
C GLY A 526 -44.68 -9.15 12.84
N GLY A 527 -43.46 -8.70 13.07
CA GLY A 527 -42.68 -8.97 14.27
C GLY A 527 -41.52 -8.00 14.43
N ALA A 528 -40.99 -7.88 15.65
CA ALA A 528 -39.84 -7.04 15.96
C ALA A 528 -39.01 -7.64 17.11
N GLU A 529 -37.83 -7.07 17.36
CA GLU A 529 -36.97 -7.38 18.50
C GLU A 529 -36.57 -6.09 19.20
N ALA A 530 -36.73 -6.05 20.51
CA ALA A 530 -36.19 -5.02 21.38
C ALA A 530 -34.92 -5.56 22.05
N VAL A 531 -33.83 -4.82 21.97
CA VAL A 531 -32.52 -5.15 22.55
C VAL A 531 -32.06 -3.98 23.41
N LEU A 532 -31.82 -4.25 24.69
CA LEU A 532 -31.26 -3.32 25.66
C LEU A 532 -29.80 -3.72 25.94
N THR A 533 -28.87 -2.82 25.62
CA THR A 533 -27.47 -2.93 26.00
C THR A 533 -27.20 -1.99 27.17
N VAL A 534 -26.96 -2.56 28.36
CA VAL A 534 -26.58 -1.80 29.55
C VAL A 534 -25.07 -1.52 29.48
N LYS A 535 -24.70 -0.24 29.51
CA LYS A 535 -23.29 0.21 29.42
C LYS A 535 -22.66 0.33 30.81
N SER A 536 -23.45 0.63 31.83
CA SER A 536 -23.04 0.71 33.23
C SER A 536 -24.24 0.57 34.16
N GLY A 537 -24.04 0.05 35.36
CA GLY A 537 -25.10 -0.17 36.35
C GLY A 537 -25.94 -1.42 36.04
N ASP A 538 -27.20 -1.41 36.50
CA ASP A 538 -28.17 -2.48 36.33
C ASP A 538 -29.53 -1.90 35.90
N ALA A 539 -30.03 -2.32 34.73
CA ALA A 539 -31.29 -1.84 34.19
C ALA A 539 -31.97 -2.90 33.31
N ASP A 540 -33.28 -3.04 33.48
CA ASP A 540 -34.06 -4.09 32.85
C ASP A 540 -35.01 -3.57 31.76
N LEU A 541 -35.15 -4.37 30.71
CA LEU A 541 -36.06 -4.25 29.60
C LEU A 541 -37.43 -4.82 29.94
N TYR A 542 -38.45 -3.99 29.75
CA TYR A 542 -39.85 -4.39 29.84
C TYR A 542 -40.57 -4.10 28.54
N VAL A 543 -41.25 -5.12 28.01
CA VAL A 543 -42.07 -5.00 26.79
C VAL A 543 -43.48 -5.48 27.08
N ARG A 544 -44.50 -4.74 26.60
CA ARG A 544 -45.90 -5.17 26.66
C ARG A 544 -46.70 -4.79 25.42
N LYS A 545 -47.55 -5.70 24.94
CA LYS A 545 -48.47 -5.44 23.82
C LYS A 545 -49.74 -4.72 24.30
N GLY A 546 -50.14 -3.65 23.61
CA GLY A 546 -51.39 -2.92 23.81
C GLY A 546 -51.48 -1.97 25.01
N SER A 547 -50.51 -1.98 25.93
CA SER A 547 -50.44 -1.05 27.07
C SER A 547 -49.04 -0.96 27.65
N GLN A 548 -48.77 0.10 28.41
CA GLN A 548 -47.49 0.33 29.09
C GLN A 548 -47.19 -0.79 30.11
N PRO A 549 -45.94 -1.30 30.17
CA PRO A 549 -45.57 -2.33 31.12
C PRO A 549 -45.48 -1.80 32.56
N THR A 550 -45.62 -2.71 33.53
CA THR A 550 -45.44 -2.48 34.97
C THR A 550 -44.62 -3.63 35.56
N LEU A 551 -44.16 -3.51 36.81
CA LEU A 551 -43.43 -4.57 37.51
C LEU A 551 -44.17 -5.92 37.54
N SER A 552 -45.50 -5.92 37.53
CA SER A 552 -46.33 -7.13 37.60
C SER A 552 -47.08 -7.44 36.31
N SER A 553 -46.94 -6.63 35.27
CA SER A 553 -47.67 -6.82 34.01
C SER A 553 -46.80 -6.43 32.82
N TYR A 554 -46.29 -7.45 32.15
CA TYR A 554 -45.41 -7.38 30.98
C TYR A 554 -45.67 -8.58 30.07
N THR A 555 -45.34 -8.44 28.79
CA THR A 555 -45.34 -9.53 27.82
C THR A 555 -43.97 -10.21 27.75
N CYS A 556 -42.90 -9.44 27.89
CA CYS A 556 -41.54 -9.95 27.91
C CYS A 556 -40.65 -9.13 28.84
N ARG A 557 -39.82 -9.85 29.59
CA ARG A 557 -38.75 -9.34 30.45
C ARG A 557 -37.71 -10.47 30.66
N PRO A 558 -36.45 -10.34 30.21
CA PRO A 558 -35.43 -11.38 30.31
C PRO A 558 -34.82 -11.55 31.72
N TYR A 559 -34.71 -10.47 32.50
CA TYR A 559 -34.24 -10.47 33.90
C TYR A 559 -32.77 -10.91 34.04
N LEU A 560 -31.89 -10.28 33.28
CA LEU A 560 -30.44 -10.43 33.36
C LEU A 560 -29.86 -9.25 34.14
N GLY A 561 -29.00 -9.54 35.12
CA GLY A 561 -28.45 -8.50 35.99
C GLY A 561 -27.20 -7.82 35.45
N GLY A 562 -26.98 -6.58 35.87
CA GLY A 562 -25.74 -5.85 35.61
C GLY A 562 -25.65 -5.33 34.16
N THR A 563 -24.50 -5.55 33.50
CA THR A 563 -24.25 -5.04 32.14
C THR A 563 -24.61 -6.04 31.04
N ASP A 564 -25.30 -7.12 31.37
CA ASP A 564 -25.72 -8.11 30.38
C ASP A 564 -26.74 -7.50 29.40
N THR A 565 -26.74 -8.00 28.16
CA THR A 565 -27.65 -7.52 27.11
C THR A 565 -28.96 -8.28 27.18
N GLU A 566 -30.06 -7.56 27.30
CA GLU A 566 -31.41 -8.13 27.36
C GLU A 566 -32.13 -8.01 26.01
N SER A 567 -32.86 -9.06 25.61
CA SER A 567 -33.65 -9.03 24.38
C SER A 567 -35.06 -9.59 24.54
N CYS A 568 -36.02 -8.98 23.83
CA CYS A 568 -37.41 -9.36 23.81
C CYS A 568 -37.96 -9.43 22.38
N ALA A 569 -38.58 -10.56 22.03
CA ALA A 569 -39.30 -10.71 20.78
C ALA A 569 -40.72 -10.10 20.87
N LEU A 570 -41.06 -9.23 19.93
CA LEU A 570 -42.37 -8.62 19.76
C LEU A 570 -43.12 -9.40 18.67
N VAL A 571 -44.03 -10.29 19.08
CA VAL A 571 -44.66 -11.26 18.16
C VAL A 571 -46.03 -10.78 17.66
N GLY A 572 -46.18 -10.78 16.33
CA GLY A 572 -47.43 -10.47 15.63
C GLY A 572 -47.74 -8.97 15.54
N PRO A 573 -48.65 -8.56 14.62
CA PRO A 573 -49.01 -7.17 14.43
C PRO A 573 -49.65 -6.54 15.68
N GLY A 574 -49.40 -5.24 15.90
CA GLY A 574 -50.02 -4.43 16.94
C GLY A 574 -49.09 -3.39 17.54
N THR A 575 -49.61 -2.60 18.48
CA THR A 575 -48.84 -1.58 19.19
C THR A 575 -48.15 -2.18 20.42
N PHE A 576 -46.85 -1.97 20.54
CA PHE A 576 -46.03 -2.40 21.67
C PHE A 576 -45.49 -1.20 22.45
N TYR A 577 -45.38 -1.37 23.75
CA TYR A 577 -44.80 -0.41 24.67
C TYR A 577 -43.52 -1.01 25.23
N VAL A 578 -42.41 -0.32 25.03
CA VAL A 578 -41.08 -0.70 25.51
C VAL A 578 -40.67 0.27 26.61
N SER A 579 -40.05 -0.23 27.67
CA SER A 579 -39.65 0.56 28.83
C SER A 579 -38.39 -0.01 29.47
N VAL A 580 -37.64 0.85 30.16
CA VAL A 580 -36.45 0.47 30.92
C VAL A 580 -36.65 0.86 32.38
N ASN A 581 -36.34 -0.04 33.31
CA ASN A 581 -36.42 0.19 34.76
C ASN A 581 -35.03 0.00 35.40
N GLY A 582 -34.59 0.98 36.18
CA GLY A 582 -33.27 0.95 36.82
C GLY A 582 -33.27 0.24 38.17
N TYR A 583 -32.20 -0.51 38.46
CA TYR A 583 -31.99 -1.20 39.73
C TYR A 583 -30.81 -0.65 40.53
N ASP A 584 -29.79 -0.14 39.83
CA ASP A 584 -28.68 0.58 40.44
C ASP A 584 -28.94 2.09 40.58
N PRO A 585 -28.22 2.81 41.47
CA PRO A 585 -28.39 4.25 41.66
C PRO A 585 -28.26 5.07 40.37
N ALA A 586 -27.46 4.58 39.41
CA ALA A 586 -27.35 5.16 38.07
C ALA A 586 -26.96 4.08 37.04
N SER A 587 -27.84 3.84 36.08
CA SER A 587 -27.61 2.92 34.97
C SER A 587 -27.63 3.68 33.66
N THR A 588 -26.69 3.38 32.75
CA THR A 588 -26.66 3.95 31.39
C THR A 588 -26.86 2.84 30.36
N PHE A 589 -27.59 3.14 29.28
CA PHE A 589 -28.00 2.12 28.32
C PHE A 589 -28.13 2.64 26.89
N ALA A 590 -28.14 1.70 25.95
CA ALA A 590 -28.64 1.87 24.59
C ALA A 590 -29.79 0.88 24.35
N LEU A 591 -30.91 1.35 23.81
CA LEU A 591 -32.08 0.55 23.49
C LEU A 591 -32.35 0.64 21.99
N LYS A 592 -32.42 -0.52 21.34
CA LYS A 592 -32.76 -0.64 19.92
C LYS A 592 -33.96 -1.54 19.75
N VAL A 593 -34.94 -1.11 18.95
CA VAL A 593 -36.05 -1.94 18.49
C VAL A 593 -35.98 -2.00 16.98
N ALA A 594 -35.90 -3.18 16.39
CA ALA A 594 -35.90 -3.37 14.95
C ALA A 594 -36.99 -4.37 14.55
N ALA A 595 -37.67 -4.17 13.43
CA ALA A 595 -38.55 -5.21 12.89
C ALA A 595 -37.77 -6.52 12.60
N LYS A 596 -38.45 -7.64 12.48
CA LYS A 596 -37.88 -8.94 12.07
C LYS A 596 -38.23 -9.27 10.63
#